data_AF-X1PW91-F1
#
_entry.id   AF-X1PW91-F1
#
_cell.length_a   1.000
_cell.length_b   1.000
_cell.length_c   1.000
_cell.angle_alpha   90.00
_cell.angle_beta   90.00
_cell.angle_gamma   90.00
#
_symmetry.space_group_name_H-M   'P 1'
#
loop_
_entity.id
_entity.type
_entity.pdbx_description
1 polymer ?
#
loop_
_entity_poly.entity_id
_entity_poly.type
_entity_poly.pdbx_seq_one_letter_code
_entity_poly.pdbx_strand_id
1 'polypeptide(L)' 'MKVNLISLGCPKNLVDSEVILGKLGEVGYALTPSAEDADIVIINTCSFIDKAIRESYQVISRIISE' A
#
# COMPACT_ATOMS: atom_id res chain seq x y z
N MET A 1 -14.51 2.79 7.11
CA MET A 1 -13.09 2.52 7.38
C MET A 1 -12.30 2.87 6.13
N LYS A 2 -11.29 3.73 6.26
CA LYS A 2 -10.47 4.26 5.17
C LYS A 2 -9.20 3.43 5.01
N VAL A 3 -8.83 3.13 3.77
CA VAL A 3 -7.62 2.39 3.42
C VAL A 3 -6.75 3.23 2.50
N ASN A 4 -5.47 3.31 2.84
CA ASN A 4 -4.42 3.77 1.94
C ASN A 4 -3.62 2.55 1.44
N LEU A 5 -3.35 2.49 0.14
CA LEU A 5 -2.51 1.44 -0.44
C LEU A 5 -1.34 2.07 -1.16
N ILE A 6 -0.13 1.72 -0.74
CA ILE A 6 1.14 2.12 -1.34
C ILE A 6 1.69 0.93 -2.14
N SER A 7 1.72 1.08 -3.46
CA SER A 7 2.26 0.06 -4.37
C SER A 7 3.72 0.37 -4.72
N LEU A 8 4.61 -0.55 -4.41
CA LEU A 8 6.05 -0.50 -4.67
C LEU A 8 6.47 -1.70 -5.55
N GLY A 9 7.69 -1.64 -6.09
CA GLY A 9 8.24 -2.72 -6.90
C GLY A 9 7.96 -2.56 -8.39
N CYS A 10 7.19 -3.47 -8.98
CA CYS A 10 7.04 -3.55 -10.43
C CYS A 10 5.58 -3.43 -10.89
N PRO A 11 5.31 -3.36 -12.21
CA PRO A 11 3.94 -3.27 -12.72
C PRO A 11 3.00 -4.38 -12.26
N LYS A 12 3.52 -5.57 -11.91
CA LYS A 12 2.70 -6.63 -11.32
C LYS A 12 2.14 -6.24 -9.95
N ASN A 13 2.94 -5.61 -9.10
CA ASN A 13 2.46 -5.12 -7.80
C ASN A 13 1.37 -4.06 -7.99
N LEU A 14 1.48 -3.21 -9.02
CA LEU A 14 0.44 -2.23 -9.32
C LEU A 14 -0.89 -2.89 -9.70
N VAL A 15 -0.87 -3.85 -10.63
CA VAL A 15 -2.07 -4.59 -11.04
C VAL A 15 -2.67 -5.36 -9.86
N ASP A 16 -1.83 -6.04 -9.06
CA ASP A 16 -2.28 -6.75 -7.86
C ASP A 16 -2.92 -5.77 -6.84
N SER A 17 -2.40 -4.55 -6.74
CA SER A 17 -2.95 -3.50 -5.86
C SER A 17 -4.32 -3.02 -6.32
N GLU A 18 -4.54 -2.83 -7.62
CA GLU A 18 -5.85 -2.46 -8.18
C GLU A 18 -6.90 -3.55 -7.87
N VAL A 19 -6.52 -4.82 -7.98
CA VAL A 19 -7.39 -5.96 -7.61
C VAL A 19 -7.73 -5.95 -6.12
N ILE A 20 -6.73 -5.69 -5.25
CA ILE A 20 -6.96 -5.56 -3.80
C ILE A 20 -7.93 -4.41 -3.51
N LEU A 21 -7.72 -3.24 -4.11
CA LEU A 21 -8.58 -2.06 -3.93
C LEU A 21 -10.02 -2.33 -4.39
N GLY A 22 -10.20 -3.00 -5.53
CA GLY A 22 -11.52 -3.40 -6.01
C GLY A 22 -12.27 -4.28 -5.00
N LYS A 23 -11.61 -5.33 -4.49
CA LYS A 23 -12.16 -6.23 -3.47
C LYS A 23 -12.49 -5.53 -2.15
N LEU A 24 -11.65 -4.59 -1.73
CA LEU A 24 -11.91 -3.78 -0.52
C LEU A 24 -13.11 -2.86 -0.72
N GLY A 25 -13.27 -2.28 -1.91
CA GLY A 25 -14.45 -1.48 -2.27
C GLY A 25 -15.74 -2.29 -2.23
N GLU A 26 -15.74 -3.54 -2.71
CA GLU A 26 -16.90 -4.45 -2.67
C GLU A 26 -17.43 -4.71 -1.26
N VAL A 27 -16.56 -4.68 -0.25
CA VAL A 27 -16.94 -4.91 1.16
C VAL A 27 -17.05 -3.61 1.98
N GLY A 28 -17.05 -2.45 1.31
CA GLY A 28 -17.40 -1.16 1.91
C GLY A 28 -16.25 -0.33 2.49
N TYR A 29 -14.98 -0.66 2.18
CA TYR A 29 -13.86 0.22 2.52
C TYR A 29 -13.81 1.44 1.59
N ALA A 30 -13.47 2.61 2.16
CA ALA A 30 -13.25 3.82 1.40
C ALA A 30 -11.76 4.00 1.13
N LEU A 31 -11.39 4.46 -0.07
CA LEU A 31 -9.99 4.75 -0.39
C LEU A 31 -9.61 6.15 0.08
N THR A 32 -8.40 6.29 0.62
CA THR A 32 -7.79 7.58 0.93
C THR A 32 -6.40 7.68 0.30
N PRO A 33 -6.03 8.82 -0.31
CA PRO A 33 -4.69 9.03 -0.86
C PRO A 33 -3.65 9.34 0.22
N SER A 34 -4.08 9.72 1.43
CA SER A 34 -3.22 10.05 2.57
C SER A 34 -3.17 8.87 3.54
N ALA A 35 -1.96 8.55 4.01
CA ALA A 35 -1.74 7.53 5.04
C ALA A 35 -2.18 8.04 6.43
N GLU A 36 -2.07 9.35 6.65
CA GLU A 36 -2.46 10.05 7.87
C GLU A 36 -3.99 10.00 8.09
N ASP A 37 -4.77 9.99 7.01
CA ASP A 37 -6.23 9.86 7.03
C ASP A 37 -6.72 8.41 7.01
N ALA A 38 -5.83 7.41 7.01
CA ALA A 38 -6.19 6.00 6.83
C ALA A 38 -6.35 5.25 8.16
N ASP A 39 -7.37 4.40 8.24
CA ASP A 39 -7.51 3.44 9.35
C ASP A 39 -6.61 2.21 9.12
N ILE A 40 -6.32 1.87 7.87
CA ILE A 40 -5.37 0.83 7.46
C ILE A 40 -4.46 1.37 6.36
N VAL A 41 -3.15 1.13 6.50
CA VAL A 41 -2.18 1.30 5.41
C VAL A 41 -1.70 -0.07 4.93
N ILE A 42 -1.82 -0.31 3.62
CA ILE A 42 -1.33 -1.52 2.96
C ILE A 42 -0.11 -1.15 2.11
N ILE A 43 1.02 -1.82 2.33
CA ILE A 43 2.21 -1.66 1.50
C ILE A 43 2.38 -2.94 0.68
N ASN A 44 2.15 -2.86 -0.63
CA ASN A 44 2.36 -3.97 -1.55
C ASN A 44 3.71 -3.81 -2.24
N THR A 45 4.64 -4.73 -2.00
CA THR A 45 6.01 -4.65 -2.54
C THR A 45 6.50 -6.02 -3.04
N CYS A 46 7.65 -6.02 -3.70
CA CYS A 46 8.31 -7.22 -4.17
C CYS A 46 9.39 -7.67 -3.16
N SER A 47 9.41 -8.95 -2.81
CA SER A 47 10.33 -9.51 -1.79
C SER A 47 11.72 -9.87 -2.32
N PHE A 48 11.94 -9.83 -3.64
CA PHE A 48 13.22 -10.21 -4.26
C PHE A 48 13.88 -9.07 -5.04
N ILE A 49 13.17 -7.97 -5.29
CA ILE A 49 13.77 -6.78 -5.90
C ILE A 49 14.35 -5.93 -4.77
N ASP A 50 15.68 -5.93 -4.66
CA ASP A 50 16.44 -5.23 -3.62
C ASP A 50 16.08 -3.73 -3.48
N LYS A 51 15.81 -3.04 -4.60
CA LYS A 51 15.30 -1.66 -4.58
C LYS A 51 13.93 -1.56 -3.88
N ALA A 52 12.99 -2.45 -4.23
CA ALA A 52 11.63 -2.46 -3.68
C ALA A 52 11.62 -2.80 -2.18
N ILE A 53 12.54 -3.68 -1.74
CA ILE A 53 12.77 -4.01 -0.34
C ILE A 53 13.20 -2.75 0.43
N ARG A 54 14.22 -2.03 -0.05
CA ARG A 54 14.66 -0.78 0.58
C ARG A 54 13.56 0.29 0.64
N GLU A 55 12.85 0.49 -0.46
CA GLU A 55 11.73 1.45 -0.52
C GLU A 55 10.65 1.09 0.51
N SER A 56 10.34 -0.21 0.68
CA SER A 56 9.34 -0.63 1.67
C SER A 56 9.77 -0.31 3.11
N TYR A 57 11.03 -0.52 3.48
CA TYR A 57 11.53 -0.15 4.81
C TYR A 57 11.48 1.36 5.06
N GLN A 58 11.77 2.17 4.03
CA GLN A 58 11.69 3.63 4.14
C GLN A 58 10.25 4.09 4.37
N VAL A 59 9.30 3.51 3.63
CA VAL A 59 7.87 3.81 3.80
C VAL A 59 7.37 3.37 5.18
N ILE A 60 7.71 2.16 5.63
CA ILE A 60 7.36 1.67 6.98
C ILE A 60 7.90 2.61 8.05
N SER A 61 9.18 2.99 7.95
CA SER A 61 9.83 3.88 8.92
C SER A 61 9.15 5.25 8.96
N ARG A 62 8.77 5.79 7.80
CA ARG A 62 8.05 7.06 7.70
C ARG A 62 6.69 6.98 8.41
N ILE A 63 5.90 5.96 8.13
CA ILE A 63 4.55 5.80 8.69
C ILE A 63 4.58 5.60 10.22
N ILE A 64 5.58 4.89 10.76
CA ILE A 64 5.65 4.60 12.20
C ILE A 64 6.24 5.76 13.01
N SER A 65 7.04 6.63 12.38
CA SER A 65 7.70 7.75 13.05
C SER A 65 6.88 9.06 13.02
N GLU A 66 5.72 9.04 12.37
CA GLU A 66 4.69 10.09 12.36
C GLU A 66 3.68 9.85 13.49
#